data_AF-A0A7Y1SUV2-F1
#
_entry.id   AF-A0A7Y1SUV2-F1
#
_cell.length_a   1.000
_cell.length_b   1.000
_cell.length_c   1.000
_cell.angle_alpha   90.00
_cell.angle_beta   90.00
_cell.angle_gamma   90.00
#
_symmetry.space_group_name_H-M   'P 1'
#
loop_
_entity.id
_entity.type
_entity.pdbx_description
1 polymer ?
#
loop_
_entity_poly.entity_id
_entity_poly.type
_entity_poly.pdbx_seq_one_letter_code
_entity_poly.pdbx_strand_id
1 'polypeptide(L)'
;LIIIGGAVLWRSPGDPCQEELAAWMVAQSACDKERAAAGKAKKACDEAEGVVDGLEQEKKDVCKEWPPACWESDDGGWIEESGRPETRITQRDLHIRRMALAEVWGDYQDGSKTAQEVEEAWKEADTPEFRERMRQKDAAAKAKLAGIEGKLSEAKKKAKEACDAADTARKKADEACRKAAAAKAAYDACMGAAAPPVDPPAEEPSPPTPPVTPPPSGGGTGPGTAPPPTEPPSTPPTEEKEEPVCCPDGTWIGYGWTTGGILFVAGYESSILHFVCLNHDRWVTMSSRSFRFGLGLGGETALFGAFMWGVPHGTDVPRVWREKAASGFDFDLSFGPSVSKGLKNVIKSAGMKQAGKYLRWAAKQKVPPSALDPRKLETLKRVAKDVRDNVPTGVGRGLQSQGAHPQVLVIPLGAGLQVGAWLKSFATSQVTDFRSCGCPWPR
;
A
#
# COMPACT_ATOMS: atom_id res chain seq x y z
N LEU A 1 38.32 -26.18 34.20
CA LEU A 1 37.14 -26.73 33.50
C LEU A 1 36.04 -25.68 33.60
N ILE A 2 35.60 -25.09 32.49
CA ILE A 2 34.46 -24.18 32.48
C ILE A 2 33.39 -24.85 31.62
N ILE A 3 32.19 -25.05 32.18
CA ILE A 3 31.05 -25.65 31.48
C ILE A 3 30.09 -24.51 31.14
N ILE A 4 29.95 -24.18 29.85
CA ILE A 4 28.99 -23.19 29.35
C ILE A 4 28.09 -23.90 28.33
N GLY A 5 26.79 -23.97 28.59
CA GLY A 5 25.81 -24.57 27.67
C GLY A 5 26.01 -26.06 27.37
N GLY A 6 26.69 -26.82 28.24
CA GLY A 6 26.98 -28.24 28.04
C GLY A 6 28.24 -28.54 27.24
N ALA A 7 28.92 -27.52 26.70
CA ALA A 7 30.24 -27.70 26.10
C ALA A 7 31.34 -27.64 27.19
N VAL A 8 32.23 -28.64 27.18
CA VAL A 8 33.44 -28.67 28.01
C VAL A 8 34.57 -28.02 27.23
N LEU A 9 34.97 -26.81 27.62
CA LEU A 9 36.16 -26.17 27.07
C LEU A 9 37.40 -26.69 27.81
N TRP A 10 38.25 -27.42 27.07
CA TRP A 10 39.58 -27.79 27.54
C TRP A 10 40.49 -26.56 27.54
N ARG A 11 41.05 -26.24 28.71
CA ARG A 11 42.03 -25.16 28.89
C ARG A 11 43.37 -25.68 28.38
N SER A 12 43.79 -25.26 27.19
CA SER A 12 45.20 -25.42 26.81
C SER A 12 46.01 -24.44 27.66
N PRO A 13 46.95 -24.90 28.50
CA PRO A 13 47.80 -24.01 29.27
C PRO A 13 48.58 -23.11 28.30
N GLY A 14 48.35 -21.79 28.36
CA GLY A 14 49.13 -20.79 27.61
C GLY A 14 48.44 -20.04 26.47
N ASP A 15 47.14 -20.25 26.20
CA ASP A 15 46.43 -19.42 25.22
C ASP A 15 46.00 -18.07 25.86
N PRO A 16 46.57 -16.93 25.42
CA PRO A 16 46.31 -15.62 26.02
C PRO A 16 44.87 -15.12 25.79
N CYS A 17 44.11 -15.72 24.88
CA CYS A 17 42.78 -15.24 24.47
C CYS A 17 41.59 -16.05 25.04
N GLN A 18 41.87 -16.94 25.99
CA GLN A 18 40.85 -17.81 26.59
C GLN A 18 39.79 -17.04 27.38
N GLU A 19 40.15 -15.93 28.03
CA GLU A 19 39.22 -15.16 28.86
C GLU A 19 38.21 -14.39 28.00
N GLU A 20 38.68 -13.82 26.90
CA GLU A 20 37.87 -13.12 25.89
C GLU A 20 36.95 -14.08 25.17
N LEU A 21 37.42 -15.29 24.84
CA LEU A 21 36.58 -16.34 24.28
C LEU A 21 35.44 -16.72 25.24
N ALA A 22 35.76 -16.94 26.53
CA ALA A 22 34.75 -17.27 27.53
C ALA A 22 33.74 -16.12 27.70
N ALA A 23 34.20 -14.87 27.74
CA ALA A 23 33.35 -13.69 27.82
C ALA A 23 32.43 -13.56 26.60
N TRP A 24 32.94 -13.80 25.39
CA TRP A 24 32.14 -13.81 24.17
C TRP A 24 31.08 -14.92 24.22
N MET A 25 31.43 -16.14 24.59
CA MET A 25 30.48 -17.26 24.68
C MET A 25 29.36 -16.99 25.69
N VAL A 26 29.67 -16.41 26.85
CA VAL A 26 28.66 -15.99 27.84
C VAL A 26 27.75 -14.90 27.27
N ALA A 27 28.32 -13.87 26.63
CA ALA A 27 27.54 -12.78 26.05
C ALA A 27 26.67 -13.25 24.86
N GLN A 28 27.17 -14.17 24.04
CA GLN A 28 26.43 -14.78 22.93
C GLN A 28 25.25 -15.60 23.45
N SER A 29 25.47 -16.42 24.48
CA SER A 29 24.38 -17.17 25.12
C SER A 29 23.28 -16.25 25.69
N ALA A 30 23.67 -15.11 26.28
CA ALA A 30 22.72 -14.09 26.74
C ALA A 30 21.95 -13.45 25.57
N CYS A 31 22.62 -13.10 24.46
CA CYS A 31 21.98 -12.61 23.24
C CYS A 31 20.94 -13.61 22.71
N ASP A 32 21.30 -14.89 22.61
CA ASP A 32 20.39 -15.93 22.09
C ASP A 32 19.17 -16.13 23.00
N LYS A 33 19.37 -16.11 24.32
CA LYS A 33 18.28 -16.19 25.31
C LYS A 33 17.31 -15.00 25.19
N GLU A 34 17.83 -13.78 25.12
CA GLU A 34 16.99 -12.58 24.99
C GLU A 34 16.30 -12.51 23.62
N ARG A 35 16.93 -12.96 22.54
CA ARG A 35 16.28 -13.08 21.21
C ARG A 35 15.12 -14.08 21.25
N ALA A 36 15.30 -15.22 21.91
CA ALA A 36 14.22 -16.19 22.07
C ALA A 36 13.06 -15.62 22.90
N ALA A 37 13.35 -14.86 23.95
CA ALA A 37 12.34 -14.15 24.74
C ALA A 37 11.59 -13.09 23.91
N ALA A 38 12.32 -12.27 23.13
CA ALA A 38 11.73 -11.29 22.21
C ALA A 38 10.84 -11.95 21.15
N GLY A 39 11.25 -13.11 20.62
CA GLY A 39 10.45 -13.89 19.68
C GLY A 39 9.12 -14.36 20.29
N LYS A 40 9.14 -14.86 21.54
CA LYS A 40 7.92 -15.25 22.27
C LYS A 40 7.01 -14.05 22.53
N ALA A 41 7.57 -12.93 22.99
CA ALA A 41 6.80 -11.73 23.28
C ALA A 41 6.16 -11.14 22.01
N LYS A 42 6.90 -11.14 20.89
CA LYS A 42 6.35 -10.75 19.58
C LYS A 42 5.17 -11.64 19.17
N LYS A 43 5.30 -12.96 19.31
CA LYS A 43 4.20 -13.88 18.99
C LYS A 43 2.95 -13.59 19.83
N ALA A 44 3.12 -13.27 21.11
CA ALA A 44 2.00 -12.88 21.97
C ALA A 44 1.34 -11.56 21.54
N CYS A 45 2.12 -10.56 21.11
CA CYS A 45 1.61 -9.33 20.50
C CYS A 45 0.81 -9.64 19.21
N ASP A 46 1.38 -10.42 18.28
CA ASP A 46 0.72 -10.82 17.03
C ASP A 46 -0.60 -11.60 17.30
N GLU A 47 -0.61 -12.51 18.28
CA GLU A 47 -1.81 -13.26 18.70
C GLU A 47 -2.88 -12.33 19.29
N ALA A 48 -2.49 -11.35 20.10
CA ALA A 48 -3.42 -10.38 20.70
C ALA A 48 -3.99 -9.40 19.65
N GLU A 49 -3.19 -8.93 18.69
CA GLU A 49 -3.69 -8.14 17.56
C GLU A 49 -4.68 -8.97 16.71
N GLY A 50 -4.41 -10.26 16.50
CA GLY A 50 -5.33 -11.16 15.79
C GLY A 50 -6.71 -11.27 16.44
N VAL A 51 -6.80 -11.20 17.77
CA VAL A 51 -8.09 -11.16 18.50
C VAL A 51 -8.83 -9.85 18.23
N VAL A 52 -8.12 -8.71 18.20
CA VAL A 52 -8.71 -7.41 17.86
C VAL A 52 -9.26 -7.43 16.44
N ASP A 53 -8.47 -7.91 15.47
CA ASP A 53 -8.89 -8.04 14.07
C ASP A 53 -10.13 -8.94 13.93
N GLY A 54 -10.17 -10.07 14.67
CA GLY A 54 -11.31 -10.97 14.68
C GLY A 54 -12.60 -10.32 15.20
N LEU A 55 -12.52 -9.56 16.29
CA LEU A 55 -13.66 -8.82 16.86
C LEU A 55 -14.10 -7.65 15.96
N GLU A 56 -13.17 -6.96 15.31
CA GLU A 56 -13.50 -5.93 14.32
C GLU A 56 -14.21 -6.52 13.09
N GLN A 57 -13.82 -7.73 12.68
CA GLN A 57 -14.53 -8.45 11.63
C GLN A 57 -15.92 -8.91 12.08
N GLU A 58 -16.04 -9.46 13.30
CA GLU A 58 -17.34 -9.84 13.85
C GLU A 58 -18.30 -8.64 13.93
N LYS A 59 -17.80 -7.47 14.37
CA LYS A 59 -18.57 -6.21 14.35
C LYS A 59 -19.07 -5.89 12.93
N LYS A 60 -18.21 -5.98 11.92
CA LYS A 60 -18.58 -5.73 10.52
C LYS A 60 -19.60 -6.74 10.00
N ASP A 61 -19.47 -8.00 10.37
CA ASP A 61 -20.39 -9.05 9.93
C ASP A 61 -21.79 -8.81 10.52
N VAL A 62 -21.89 -8.39 11.78
CA VAL A 62 -23.16 -7.96 12.39
C VAL A 62 -23.73 -6.73 11.67
N CYS A 63 -22.90 -5.73 11.34
CA CYS A 63 -23.36 -4.58 10.55
C CYS A 63 -23.78 -4.94 9.13
N LYS A 64 -23.20 -5.98 8.54
CA LYS A 64 -23.56 -6.44 7.21
C LYS A 64 -24.88 -7.20 7.23
N GLU A 65 -25.09 -8.02 8.25
CA GLU A 65 -26.33 -8.77 8.47
C GLU A 65 -27.49 -7.84 8.85
N TRP A 66 -27.23 -6.84 9.69
CA TRP A 66 -28.21 -5.86 10.13
C TRP A 66 -27.67 -4.42 10.13
N PRO A 67 -27.56 -3.78 8.94
CA PRO A 67 -27.04 -2.41 8.78
C PRO A 67 -27.65 -1.35 9.70
N PRO A 68 -28.97 -1.35 9.99
CA PRO A 68 -29.57 -0.35 10.85
C PRO A 68 -28.88 -0.29 12.21
N ALA A 69 -28.50 -1.43 12.81
CA ALA A 69 -27.89 -1.52 14.14
C ALA A 69 -26.59 -0.71 14.28
N CYS A 70 -25.90 -0.42 13.19
CA CYS A 70 -24.62 0.29 13.20
C CYS A 70 -24.72 1.79 12.91
N TRP A 71 -25.94 2.32 12.82
CA TRP A 71 -26.16 3.75 12.64
C TRP A 71 -26.06 4.49 13.98
N GLU A 72 -25.14 5.46 14.04
CA GLU A 72 -24.91 6.32 15.21
C GLU A 72 -25.98 7.39 15.39
N SER A 73 -26.77 7.70 14.34
CA SER A 73 -27.82 8.69 14.47
C SER A 73 -28.92 8.16 15.38
N ASP A 74 -29.12 8.83 16.50
CA ASP A 74 -30.40 8.82 17.21
C ASP A 74 -31.52 9.08 16.20
N ASP A 75 -32.71 8.53 16.45
CA ASP A 75 -33.81 8.32 15.51
C ASP A 75 -34.34 9.53 14.72
N GLY A 76 -33.72 10.72 14.84
CA GLY A 76 -33.72 11.82 13.86
C GLY A 76 -35.04 12.57 13.67
N GLY A 77 -36.13 12.02 14.20
CA GLY A 77 -37.50 12.50 14.10
C GLY A 77 -38.48 11.33 14.17
N TRP A 78 -39.68 11.61 14.66
CA TRP A 78 -40.78 10.63 14.68
C TRP A 78 -42.04 11.24 14.08
N ILE A 79 -42.89 10.37 13.54
CA ILE A 79 -44.24 10.68 13.11
C ILE A 79 -45.19 9.97 14.07
N GLU A 80 -46.22 10.68 14.55
CA GLU A 80 -47.32 10.05 15.29
C GLU A 80 -48.24 9.34 14.30
N GLU A 81 -48.53 8.06 14.55
CA GLU A 81 -49.42 7.30 13.69
C GLU A 81 -50.87 7.81 13.86
N SER A 82 -51.50 8.21 12.75
CA SER A 82 -52.88 8.70 12.78
C SER A 82 -53.82 7.62 13.33
N GLY A 83 -54.48 7.92 14.44
CA GLY A 83 -55.40 7.00 15.12
C GLY A 83 -54.77 6.12 16.23
N ARG A 84 -53.46 6.21 16.45
CA ARG A 84 -52.75 5.58 17.59
C ARG A 84 -51.65 6.53 18.11
N PRO A 85 -52.02 7.59 18.86
CA PRO A 85 -51.08 8.63 19.30
C PRO A 85 -49.93 8.08 20.18
N GLU A 86 -50.10 6.90 20.78
CA GLU A 86 -49.05 6.20 21.53
C GLU A 86 -47.98 5.51 20.66
N THR A 87 -48.22 5.28 19.36
CA THR A 87 -47.23 4.64 18.47
C THR A 87 -46.50 5.66 17.61
N ARG A 88 -45.26 5.94 18.03
CA ARG A 88 -44.30 6.74 17.25
C ARG A 88 -43.62 5.86 16.21
N ILE A 89 -43.61 6.31 14.96
CA ILE A 89 -42.83 5.73 13.86
C ILE A 89 -41.57 6.57 13.70
N THR A 90 -40.40 5.97 13.92
CA THR A 90 -39.11 6.66 13.81
C THR A 90 -38.56 6.62 12.38
N GLN A 91 -37.58 7.47 12.08
CA GLN A 91 -36.87 7.36 10.79
C GLN A 91 -36.21 5.98 10.60
N ARG A 92 -35.77 5.37 11.71
CA ARG A 92 -35.19 4.03 11.72
C ARG A 92 -36.22 2.96 11.37
N ASP A 93 -37.45 3.05 11.91
CA ASP A 93 -38.54 2.15 11.52
C ASP A 93 -38.83 2.25 10.01
N LEU A 94 -38.91 3.48 9.49
CA LEU A 94 -39.13 3.72 8.05
C LEU A 94 -37.99 3.13 7.21
N HIS A 95 -36.75 3.23 7.67
CA HIS A 95 -35.63 2.63 6.95
C HIS A 95 -35.66 1.11 6.97
N ILE A 96 -35.89 0.51 8.14
CA ILE A 96 -35.99 -0.95 8.26
C ILE A 96 -37.11 -1.48 7.35
N ARG A 97 -38.25 -0.79 7.30
CA ARG A 97 -39.32 -1.10 6.35
C ARG A 97 -38.82 -1.03 4.90
N ARG A 98 -38.14 0.05 4.50
CA ARG A 98 -37.61 0.18 3.12
C ARG A 98 -36.66 -0.96 2.75
N MET A 99 -35.81 -1.40 3.68
CA MET A 99 -34.92 -2.54 3.44
C MET A 99 -35.71 -3.83 3.17
N ALA A 100 -36.71 -4.12 4.00
CA ALA A 100 -37.56 -5.30 3.81
C ALA A 100 -38.34 -5.24 2.49
N LEU A 101 -38.86 -4.06 2.11
CA LEU A 101 -39.55 -3.87 0.84
C LEU A 101 -38.59 -4.04 -0.36
N ALA A 102 -37.35 -3.59 -0.24
CA ALA A 102 -36.33 -3.73 -1.28
C ALA A 102 -35.90 -5.20 -1.48
N GLU A 103 -35.81 -5.98 -0.41
CA GLU A 103 -35.56 -7.43 -0.47
C GLU A 103 -36.70 -8.15 -1.20
N VAL A 104 -37.95 -7.89 -0.80
CA VAL A 104 -39.13 -8.45 -1.48
C VAL A 104 -39.20 -8.05 -2.96
N TRP A 105 -38.78 -6.82 -3.30
CA TRP A 105 -38.71 -6.39 -4.68
C TRP A 105 -37.60 -7.09 -5.47
N GLY A 106 -36.45 -7.38 -4.83
CA GLY A 106 -35.39 -8.20 -5.43
C GLY A 106 -35.88 -9.60 -5.77
N ASP A 107 -36.59 -10.25 -4.84
CA ASP A 107 -37.23 -11.57 -5.03
C ASP A 107 -38.27 -11.57 -6.17
N TYR A 108 -38.90 -10.43 -6.43
CA TYR A 108 -39.79 -10.30 -7.60
C TYR A 108 -38.99 -10.25 -8.90
N GLN A 109 -37.92 -9.45 -8.92
CA GLN A 109 -37.09 -9.25 -10.10
C GLN A 109 -36.35 -10.52 -10.54
N ASP A 110 -35.99 -11.39 -9.59
CA ASP A 110 -35.37 -12.68 -9.88
C ASP A 110 -36.38 -13.79 -10.19
N GLY A 111 -37.69 -13.51 -10.06
CA GLY A 111 -38.78 -14.44 -10.31
C GLY A 111 -39.03 -15.46 -9.20
N SER A 112 -38.39 -15.32 -8.03
CA SER A 112 -38.61 -16.17 -6.85
C SER A 112 -39.94 -15.87 -6.14
N LYS A 113 -40.50 -14.68 -6.33
CA LYS A 113 -41.86 -14.30 -5.90
C LYS A 113 -42.72 -13.79 -7.06
N THR A 114 -43.99 -14.13 -7.01
CA THR A 114 -45.04 -13.59 -7.87
C THR A 114 -45.46 -12.19 -7.43
N ALA A 115 -46.12 -11.44 -8.32
CA ALA A 115 -46.65 -10.11 -8.00
C ALA A 115 -47.64 -10.14 -6.82
N GLN A 116 -48.42 -11.22 -6.68
CA GLN A 116 -49.38 -11.39 -5.58
C GLN A 116 -48.66 -11.59 -4.23
N GLU A 117 -47.62 -12.43 -4.19
CA GLU A 117 -46.81 -12.65 -2.99
C GLU A 117 -46.06 -11.39 -2.55
N VAL A 118 -45.63 -10.55 -3.51
CA VAL A 118 -45.03 -9.25 -3.24
C VAL A 118 -46.03 -8.29 -2.60
N GLU A 119 -47.25 -8.23 -3.13
CA GLU A 119 -48.32 -7.38 -2.59
C GLU A 119 -48.67 -7.79 -1.15
N GLU A 120 -48.78 -9.09 -0.87
CA GLU A 120 -49.03 -9.62 0.47
C GLU A 120 -47.89 -9.29 1.43
N ALA A 121 -46.63 -9.48 1.01
CA ALA A 121 -45.45 -9.12 1.82
C ALA A 121 -45.36 -7.61 2.10
N TRP A 122 -45.75 -6.77 1.14
CA TRP A 122 -45.81 -5.32 1.35
C TRP A 122 -46.89 -4.90 2.34
N LYS A 123 -48.06 -5.58 2.32
CA LYS A 123 -49.11 -5.38 3.32
C LYS A 123 -48.65 -5.80 4.71
N GLU A 124 -47.98 -6.96 4.83
CA GLU A 124 -47.40 -7.41 6.11
C GLU A 124 -46.37 -6.41 6.65
N ALA A 125 -45.49 -5.87 5.79
CA ALA A 125 -44.46 -4.92 6.19
C ALA A 125 -44.99 -3.58 6.73
N ASP A 126 -46.27 -3.26 6.52
CA ASP A 126 -46.93 -2.05 7.06
C ASP A 126 -47.62 -2.30 8.41
N THR A 127 -47.62 -3.54 8.91
CA THR A 127 -48.30 -3.91 10.15
C THR A 127 -47.52 -3.49 11.42
N PRO A 128 -48.20 -3.16 12.52
CA PRO A 128 -47.57 -2.95 13.82
C PRO A 128 -46.74 -4.15 14.29
N GLU A 129 -47.23 -5.37 14.05
CA GLU A 129 -46.60 -6.63 14.46
C GLU A 129 -45.26 -6.83 13.74
N PHE A 130 -45.19 -6.51 12.45
CA PHE A 130 -43.94 -6.51 11.70
C PHE A 130 -42.95 -5.49 12.28
N ARG A 131 -43.40 -4.25 12.53
CA ARG A 131 -42.54 -3.20 13.10
C ARG A 131 -41.95 -3.61 14.46
N GLU A 132 -42.76 -4.17 15.35
CA GLU A 132 -42.30 -4.65 16.65
C GLU A 132 -41.28 -5.79 16.52
N ARG A 133 -41.53 -6.78 15.65
CA ARG A 133 -40.55 -7.84 15.35
C ARG A 133 -39.22 -7.27 14.86
N MET A 134 -39.26 -6.27 13.99
CA MET A 134 -38.04 -5.66 13.45
C MET A 134 -37.30 -4.82 14.49
N ARG A 135 -38.02 -4.12 15.40
CA ARG A 135 -37.42 -3.43 16.54
C ARG A 135 -36.73 -4.40 17.50
N GLN A 136 -37.34 -5.57 17.75
CA GLN A 136 -36.72 -6.61 18.57
C GLN A 136 -35.43 -7.14 17.92
N LYS A 137 -35.42 -7.36 16.59
CA LYS A 137 -34.21 -7.71 15.86
C LYS A 137 -33.14 -6.62 15.95
N ASP A 138 -33.52 -5.35 15.79
CA ASP A 138 -32.60 -4.22 15.92
C ASP A 138 -32.01 -4.11 17.33
N ALA A 139 -32.84 -4.27 18.37
CA ALA A 139 -32.40 -4.26 19.77
C ALA A 139 -31.44 -5.43 20.06
N ALA A 140 -31.72 -6.63 19.55
CA ALA A 140 -30.84 -7.78 19.69
C ALA A 140 -29.49 -7.56 18.98
N ALA A 141 -29.50 -7.01 17.76
CA ALA A 141 -28.28 -6.68 17.02
C ALA A 141 -27.46 -5.59 17.74
N LYS A 142 -28.09 -4.54 18.27
CA LYS A 142 -27.44 -3.53 19.11
C LYS A 142 -26.81 -4.11 20.37
N ALA A 143 -27.52 -4.99 21.07
CA ALA A 143 -26.99 -5.66 22.25
C ALA A 143 -25.76 -6.50 21.91
N LYS A 144 -25.78 -7.21 20.77
CA LYS A 144 -24.62 -7.95 20.26
C LYS A 144 -23.44 -7.01 19.95
N LEU A 145 -23.68 -5.89 19.27
CA LEU A 145 -22.66 -4.89 18.96
C LEU A 145 -22.04 -4.30 20.23
N ALA A 146 -22.85 -3.92 21.22
CA ALA A 146 -22.36 -3.43 22.51
C ALA A 146 -21.48 -4.47 23.22
N GLY A 147 -21.86 -5.75 23.16
CA GLY A 147 -21.03 -6.85 23.66
C GLY A 147 -19.69 -7.00 22.93
N ILE A 148 -19.69 -6.85 21.60
CA ILE A 148 -18.45 -6.87 20.79
C ILE A 148 -17.57 -5.67 21.13
N GLU A 149 -18.14 -4.47 21.28
CA GLU A 149 -17.40 -3.25 21.63
C GLU A 149 -16.73 -3.34 23.00
N GLY A 150 -17.42 -3.91 23.99
CA GLY A 150 -16.84 -4.21 25.30
C GLY A 150 -15.62 -5.14 25.19
N LYS A 151 -15.76 -6.25 24.46
CA LYS A 151 -14.65 -7.20 24.20
C LYS A 151 -13.50 -6.55 23.43
N LEU A 152 -13.83 -5.70 22.45
CA LEU A 152 -12.85 -5.03 21.58
C LEU A 152 -12.03 -4.02 22.38
N SER A 153 -12.66 -3.28 23.30
CA SER A 153 -11.96 -2.40 24.24
C SER A 153 -10.96 -3.17 25.12
N GLU A 154 -11.39 -4.29 25.70
CA GLU A 154 -10.52 -5.15 26.53
C GLU A 154 -9.39 -5.78 25.69
N ALA A 155 -9.70 -6.28 24.49
CA ALA A 155 -8.73 -6.87 23.57
C ALA A 155 -7.69 -5.84 23.13
N LYS A 156 -8.09 -4.60 22.82
CA LYS A 156 -7.15 -3.51 22.47
C LYS A 156 -6.21 -3.18 23.62
N LYS A 157 -6.70 -3.19 24.86
CA LYS A 157 -5.85 -3.01 26.04
C LYS A 157 -4.82 -4.15 26.18
N LYS A 158 -5.25 -5.41 26.06
CA LYS A 158 -4.36 -6.58 26.12
C LYS A 158 -3.34 -6.60 24.98
N ALA A 159 -3.76 -6.26 23.76
CA ALA A 159 -2.86 -6.15 22.62
C ALA A 159 -1.80 -5.08 22.86
N LYS A 160 -2.18 -3.90 23.36
CA LYS A 160 -1.24 -2.85 23.71
C LYS A 160 -0.20 -3.33 24.74
N GLU A 161 -0.65 -3.94 25.84
CA GLU A 161 0.24 -4.46 26.89
C GLU A 161 1.21 -5.53 26.34
N ALA A 162 0.72 -6.44 25.50
CA ALA A 162 1.53 -7.49 24.87
C ALA A 162 2.59 -6.89 23.91
N CYS A 163 2.22 -5.88 23.13
CA CYS A 163 3.13 -5.23 22.20
C CYS A 163 4.16 -4.33 22.91
N ASP A 164 3.79 -3.64 23.99
CA ASP A 164 4.73 -2.92 24.85
C ASP A 164 5.76 -3.88 25.48
N ALA A 165 5.31 -5.08 25.89
CA ALA A 165 6.20 -6.14 26.37
C ALA A 165 7.13 -6.68 25.26
N ALA A 166 6.61 -6.85 24.04
CA ALA A 166 7.40 -7.25 22.88
C ALA A 166 8.50 -6.23 22.53
N ASP A 167 8.18 -4.94 22.55
CA ASP A 167 9.14 -3.87 22.32
C ASP A 167 10.21 -3.81 23.41
N THR A 168 9.81 -4.01 24.67
CA THR A 168 10.74 -4.08 25.80
C THR A 168 11.69 -5.27 25.67
N ALA A 169 11.17 -6.46 25.33
CA ALA A 169 11.98 -7.66 25.13
C ALA A 169 12.94 -7.51 23.93
N ARG A 170 12.49 -6.87 22.85
CA ARG A 170 13.34 -6.55 21.70
C ARG A 170 14.50 -5.63 22.09
N LYS A 171 14.26 -4.57 22.86
CA LYS A 171 15.32 -3.66 23.33
C LYS A 171 16.38 -4.41 24.16
N LYS A 172 15.95 -5.32 25.04
CA LYS A 172 16.86 -6.18 25.82
C LYS A 172 17.67 -7.11 24.92
N ALA A 173 17.06 -7.73 23.91
CA ALA A 173 17.76 -8.54 22.94
C ALA A 173 18.81 -7.73 22.16
N ASP A 174 18.45 -6.54 21.68
CA ASP A 174 19.36 -5.66 20.95
C ASP A 174 20.55 -5.22 21.83
N GLU A 175 20.32 -4.94 23.13
CA GLU A 175 21.39 -4.66 24.09
C GLU A 175 22.31 -5.86 24.32
N ALA A 176 21.76 -7.04 24.59
CA ALA A 176 22.51 -8.26 24.82
C ALA A 176 23.37 -8.65 23.60
N CYS A 177 22.81 -8.53 22.39
CA CYS A 177 23.53 -8.85 21.16
C CYS A 177 24.62 -7.82 20.83
N ARG A 178 24.45 -6.56 21.20
CA ARG A 178 25.53 -5.56 21.11
C ARG A 178 26.68 -5.88 22.08
N LYS A 179 26.38 -6.34 23.30
CA LYS A 179 27.42 -6.82 24.23
C LYS A 179 28.14 -8.05 23.69
N ALA A 180 27.41 -9.00 23.08
CA ALA A 180 28.00 -10.17 22.42
C ALA A 180 28.93 -9.76 21.26
N ALA A 181 28.51 -8.81 20.42
CA ALA A 181 29.33 -8.30 19.32
C ALA A 181 30.60 -7.59 19.82
N ALA A 182 30.51 -6.81 20.91
CA ALA A 182 31.67 -6.16 21.51
C ALA A 182 32.65 -7.18 22.11
N ALA A 183 32.15 -8.20 22.82
CA ALA A 183 32.98 -9.29 23.35
C ALA A 183 33.65 -10.09 22.23
N LYS A 184 32.95 -10.33 21.12
CA LYS A 184 33.55 -10.95 19.94
C LYS A 184 34.68 -10.11 19.36
N ALA A 185 34.48 -8.80 19.21
CA ALA A 185 35.52 -7.91 18.69
C ALA A 185 36.76 -7.89 19.59
N ALA A 186 36.58 -7.97 20.92
CA ALA A 186 37.69 -8.10 21.87
C ALA A 186 38.46 -9.42 21.69
N TYR A 187 37.74 -10.54 21.53
CA TYR A 187 38.36 -11.84 21.23
C TYR A 187 39.12 -11.83 19.90
N ASP A 188 38.50 -11.31 18.83
CA ASP A 188 39.12 -11.18 17.50
C ASP A 188 40.40 -10.31 17.57
N ALA A 189 40.39 -9.23 18.36
CA ALA A 189 41.56 -8.38 18.58
C ALA A 189 42.68 -9.11 19.35
N CYS A 190 42.34 -9.90 20.37
CA CYS A 190 43.31 -10.73 21.08
C CYS A 190 43.96 -11.76 20.14
N MET A 191 43.16 -12.46 19.34
CA MET A 191 43.65 -13.43 18.36
C MET A 191 44.57 -12.78 17.32
N GLY A 192 44.27 -11.54 16.91
CA GLY A 192 45.13 -10.76 16.02
C GLY A 192 46.45 -10.34 16.67
N ALA A 193 46.45 -9.99 17.95
CA ALA A 193 47.66 -9.63 18.70
C ALA A 193 48.55 -10.84 19.03
N ALA A 194 47.96 -12.04 19.14
CA ALA A 194 48.68 -13.29 19.39
C ALA A 194 49.34 -13.88 18.12
N ALA A 195 49.03 -13.36 16.93
CA ALA A 195 49.72 -13.77 15.72
C ALA A 195 51.19 -13.34 15.76
N PRO A 196 52.16 -14.23 15.47
CA PRO A 196 53.56 -13.84 15.39
C PRO A 196 53.72 -12.74 14.34
N PRO A 197 54.63 -11.76 14.53
CA PRO A 197 54.91 -10.76 13.51
C PRO A 197 55.27 -11.51 12.22
N VAL A 198 54.43 -11.34 11.20
CA VAL A 198 54.75 -11.83 9.87
C VAL A 198 55.96 -11.01 9.45
N ASP A 199 57.12 -11.66 9.32
CA ASP A 199 58.31 -11.02 8.75
C ASP A 199 57.89 -10.31 7.46
N PRO A 200 58.31 -9.04 7.25
CA PRO A 200 57.94 -8.30 6.06
C PRO A 200 58.27 -9.16 4.84
N PRO A 201 57.34 -9.31 3.87
CA PRO A 201 57.61 -10.08 2.68
C PRO A 201 58.91 -9.56 2.07
N ALA A 202 59.90 -10.44 1.95
CA ALA A 202 61.13 -10.13 1.24
C ALA A 202 60.74 -9.50 -0.10
N GLU A 203 61.27 -8.32 -0.41
CA GLU A 203 60.99 -7.56 -1.64
C GLU A 203 61.04 -8.51 -2.84
N GLU A 204 59.86 -8.88 -3.37
CA GLU A 204 59.81 -9.53 -4.67
C GLU A 204 60.24 -8.50 -5.72
N PRO A 205 61.18 -8.84 -6.61
CA PRO A 205 61.67 -7.93 -7.64
C PRO A 205 60.51 -7.49 -8.54
N SER A 206 60.42 -6.18 -8.75
CA SER A 206 59.36 -5.53 -9.53
C SER A 206 59.23 -6.16 -10.93
N PRO A 207 58.02 -6.54 -11.38
CA PRO A 207 57.83 -6.98 -12.75
C PRO A 207 58.02 -5.81 -13.74
N PRO A 208 58.54 -6.07 -14.95
CA PRO A 208 58.83 -5.05 -15.94
C PRO A 208 57.56 -4.36 -16.47
N THR A 209 57.61 -3.04 -16.53
CA THR A 209 56.58 -2.15 -17.07
C THR A 209 56.26 -2.48 -18.53
N PRO A 210 54.98 -2.66 -18.92
CA PRO A 210 54.61 -2.81 -20.33
C PRO A 210 54.72 -1.48 -21.11
N PRO A 211 54.97 -1.54 -22.43
CA PRO A 211 55.21 -0.37 -23.26
C PRO A 211 53.93 0.42 -23.57
N VAL A 212 54.09 1.74 -23.60
CA VAL A 212 53.10 2.76 -23.93
C VAL A 212 52.75 2.71 -25.42
N THR A 213 51.47 2.57 -25.75
CA THR A 213 50.96 2.68 -27.13
C THR A 213 50.42 4.11 -27.40
N PRO A 214 50.80 4.77 -28.51
CA PRO A 214 50.28 6.09 -28.88
C PRO A 214 48.94 6.03 -29.64
N PRO A 215 48.15 7.12 -29.69
CA PRO A 215 46.84 7.17 -30.33
C PRO A 215 46.92 7.40 -31.86
N PRO A 216 45.93 6.95 -32.66
CA PRO A 216 45.92 7.20 -34.09
C PRO A 216 45.34 8.57 -34.45
N SER A 217 46.07 9.32 -35.28
CA SER A 217 45.61 10.48 -36.05
C SER A 217 45.41 10.09 -37.52
N GLY A 218 44.31 10.52 -38.11
CA GLY A 218 44.03 10.51 -39.56
C GLY A 218 42.57 10.89 -39.79
N GLY A 219 42.19 11.99 -40.45
CA GLY A 219 42.90 12.82 -41.42
C GLY A 219 42.63 12.31 -42.83
N GLY A 220 41.49 12.66 -43.42
CA GLY A 220 41.10 12.30 -44.78
C GLY A 220 40.26 13.38 -45.44
N THR A 221 40.91 14.21 -46.25
CA THR A 221 40.35 15.16 -47.21
C THR A 221 40.33 14.54 -48.61
N GLY A 222 39.27 14.77 -49.39
CA GLY A 222 39.32 14.59 -50.85
C GLY A 222 37.98 14.77 -51.57
N PRO A 223 37.92 15.39 -52.76
CA PRO A 223 36.76 16.17 -53.24
C PRO A 223 36.04 15.57 -54.46
N GLY A 224 34.84 16.07 -54.79
CA GLY A 224 34.15 15.72 -56.04
C GLY A 224 32.85 16.50 -56.26
N THR A 225 32.91 17.47 -57.16
CA THR A 225 31.88 18.47 -57.52
C THR A 225 30.97 17.99 -58.66
N ALA A 226 29.65 18.25 -58.61
CA ALA A 226 28.78 18.53 -59.78
C ALA A 226 27.43 19.16 -59.33
N PRO A 227 26.75 20.01 -60.16
CA PRO A 227 25.85 21.06 -59.69
C PRO A 227 24.36 20.82 -60.07
N PRO A 228 23.46 21.84 -59.99
CA PRO A 228 22.41 22.01 -58.99
C PRO A 228 21.00 21.58 -59.47
N PRO A 229 20.01 21.56 -58.57
CA PRO A 229 18.82 22.36 -58.82
C PRO A 229 18.41 23.19 -57.59
N THR A 230 17.84 24.36 -57.87
CA THR A 230 17.38 25.36 -56.92
C THR A 230 16.26 24.80 -56.04
N GLU A 231 16.55 24.56 -54.75
CA GLU A 231 15.54 24.28 -53.72
C GLU A 231 15.29 25.50 -52.82
N PRO A 232 14.05 25.69 -52.35
CA PRO A 232 13.63 26.85 -51.54
C PRO A 232 14.35 26.88 -50.19
N PRO A 233 14.44 28.04 -49.51
CA PRO A 233 15.33 28.26 -48.37
C PRO A 233 15.12 27.21 -47.28
N SER A 234 16.11 26.33 -47.13
CA SER A 234 16.18 25.36 -46.05
C SER A 234 16.33 26.14 -44.74
N THR A 235 15.27 26.12 -43.93
CA THR A 235 15.33 26.51 -42.52
C THR A 235 16.52 25.79 -41.88
N PRO A 236 17.41 26.47 -41.13
CA PRO A 236 18.52 25.79 -40.46
C PRO A 236 17.95 24.64 -39.63
N PRO A 237 18.59 23.45 -39.64
CA PRO A 237 18.17 22.34 -38.81
C PRO A 237 18.13 22.87 -37.38
N THR A 238 16.92 22.95 -36.83
CA THR A 238 16.76 23.21 -35.41
C THR A 238 17.37 21.99 -34.75
N GLU A 239 18.55 22.18 -34.16
CA GLU A 239 19.19 21.17 -33.33
C GLU A 239 18.20 20.87 -32.21
N GLU A 240 17.37 19.83 -32.41
CA GLU A 240 16.44 19.34 -31.41
C GLU A 240 17.30 18.88 -30.25
N LYS A 241 17.44 19.77 -29.28
CA LYS A 241 18.10 19.52 -28.03
C LYS A 241 17.29 18.42 -27.34
N GLU A 242 17.73 17.17 -27.46
CA GLU A 242 17.08 16.03 -26.82
C GLU A 242 16.82 16.38 -25.36
N GLU A 243 15.54 16.57 -25.02
CA GLU A 243 15.17 16.94 -23.67
C GLU A 243 15.57 15.81 -22.73
N PRO A 244 16.29 16.10 -21.63
CA PRO A 244 16.74 15.07 -20.72
C PRO A 244 15.55 14.30 -20.15
N VAL A 245 15.50 13.00 -20.41
CA VAL A 245 14.43 12.12 -19.91
C VAL A 245 14.53 12.03 -18.38
N CYS A 246 13.49 12.48 -17.66
CA CYS A 246 13.53 12.51 -16.19
C CYS A 246 13.37 11.12 -15.54
N CYS A 247 12.65 10.22 -16.21
CA CYS A 247 12.42 8.85 -15.78
C CYS A 247 12.61 7.92 -16.99
N PRO A 248 13.82 7.36 -17.20
CA PRO A 248 14.18 6.59 -18.40
C PRO A 248 13.22 5.44 -18.69
N ASP A 249 12.73 4.77 -17.65
CA ASP A 249 11.77 3.66 -17.78
C ASP A 249 10.31 4.13 -17.91
N GLY A 250 10.08 5.44 -17.83
CA GLY A 250 8.76 6.08 -17.83
C GLY A 250 7.82 5.56 -16.73
N THR A 251 8.35 4.88 -15.71
CA THR A 251 7.56 4.15 -14.71
C THR A 251 7.55 4.88 -13.38
N TRP A 252 6.35 5.21 -12.91
CA TRP A 252 6.09 5.90 -11.66
C TRP A 252 5.23 5.02 -10.76
N ILE A 253 5.61 4.93 -9.49
CA ILE A 253 4.76 4.36 -8.45
C ILE A 253 4.30 5.48 -7.53
N GLY A 254 3.03 5.47 -7.17
CA GLY A 254 2.49 6.43 -6.24
C GLY A 254 1.53 5.84 -5.23
N TYR A 255 1.23 6.66 -4.24
CA TYR A 255 0.14 6.45 -3.31
C TYR A 255 -0.61 7.75 -3.14
N GLY A 256 -1.87 7.61 -2.77
CA GLY A 256 -2.69 8.74 -2.42
C GLY A 256 -3.77 8.38 -1.45
N TRP A 257 -4.45 9.41 -1.00
CA TRP A 257 -5.69 9.29 -0.27
C TRP A 257 -6.72 10.19 -0.93
N THR A 258 -7.94 9.70 -0.98
CA THR A 258 -9.08 10.50 -1.41
C THR A 258 -9.84 11.01 -0.19
N THR A 259 -10.48 12.16 -0.33
CA THR A 259 -11.42 12.73 0.64
C THR A 259 -12.62 13.29 -0.13
N GLY A 260 -13.77 13.34 0.53
CA GLY A 260 -15.04 13.68 -0.10
C GLY A 260 -15.96 12.47 -0.17
N GLY A 261 -17.23 12.72 -0.47
CA GLY A 261 -18.30 11.73 -0.43
C GLY A 261 -19.14 11.79 -1.69
N ILE A 262 -19.46 10.61 -2.25
CA ILE A 262 -20.51 10.48 -3.26
C ILE A 262 -21.75 10.03 -2.50
N LEU A 263 -22.73 10.92 -2.34
CA LEU A 263 -24.04 10.53 -1.82
C LEU A 263 -24.84 9.98 -3.00
N PHE A 264 -24.79 8.67 -3.19
CA PHE A 264 -25.61 7.82 -4.09
C PHE A 264 -25.54 8.07 -5.61
N VAL A 265 -25.44 9.30 -6.10
CA VAL A 265 -25.57 9.63 -7.54
C VAL A 265 -24.46 10.55 -8.04
N ALA A 266 -24.00 11.50 -7.22
CA ALA A 266 -22.93 12.42 -7.61
C ALA A 266 -22.16 12.98 -6.41
N GLY A 267 -20.92 13.40 -6.63
CA GLY A 267 -20.10 13.99 -5.58
C GLY A 267 -18.74 14.47 -6.07
N TYR A 268 -18.15 15.39 -5.31
CA TYR A 268 -16.76 15.78 -5.50
C TYR A 268 -15.86 14.86 -4.69
N GLU A 269 -14.84 14.33 -5.34
CA GLU A 269 -13.74 13.63 -4.70
C GLU A 269 -12.46 14.44 -4.90
N SER A 270 -11.78 14.74 -3.80
CA SER A 270 -10.46 15.35 -3.78
C SER A 270 -9.45 14.27 -3.42
N SER A 271 -8.24 14.37 -3.95
CA SER A 271 -7.19 13.39 -3.70
C SER A 271 -5.84 14.09 -3.61
N ILE A 272 -4.98 13.60 -2.73
CA ILE A 272 -3.57 13.98 -2.70
C ILE A 272 -2.78 12.76 -3.12
N LEU A 273 -1.89 12.95 -4.09
CA LEU A 273 -1.11 11.90 -4.72
C LEU A 273 0.37 12.22 -4.63
N HIS A 274 1.16 11.19 -4.36
CA HIS A 274 2.60 11.22 -4.35
C HIS A 274 3.12 10.15 -5.30
N PHE A 275 3.85 10.54 -6.34
CA PHE A 275 4.48 9.65 -7.31
C PHE A 275 6.00 9.73 -7.20
N VAL A 276 6.66 8.59 -7.40
CA VAL A 276 8.12 8.44 -7.40
C VAL A 276 8.54 7.66 -8.64
N CYS A 277 9.56 8.15 -9.33
CA CYS A 277 10.16 7.41 -10.46
C CYS A 277 10.91 6.18 -9.92
N LEU A 278 10.74 5.02 -10.56
CA LEU A 278 11.34 3.78 -10.04
C LEU A 278 12.87 3.80 -10.03
N ASN A 279 13.52 4.47 -10.96
CA ASN A 279 14.98 4.41 -11.10
C ASN A 279 15.72 5.68 -10.65
N HIS A 280 14.99 6.68 -10.17
CA HIS A 280 15.59 7.96 -9.77
C HIS A 280 14.94 8.53 -8.52
N ASP A 281 15.64 9.46 -7.88
CA ASP A 281 15.19 10.24 -6.72
C ASP A 281 14.21 11.37 -7.10
N ARG A 282 13.44 11.16 -8.17
CA ARG A 282 12.46 12.10 -8.73
C ARG A 282 11.07 11.75 -8.23
N TRP A 283 10.30 12.77 -7.91
CA TRP A 283 8.95 12.60 -7.40
C TRP A 283 8.07 13.79 -7.77
N VAL A 284 6.76 13.54 -7.74
CA VAL A 284 5.71 14.53 -8.03
C VAL A 284 4.63 14.36 -6.97
N THR A 285 4.31 15.44 -6.28
CA THR A 285 3.14 15.53 -5.41
C THR A 285 2.10 16.42 -6.07
N MET A 286 0.87 15.94 -6.14
CA MET A 286 -0.23 16.69 -6.71
C MET A 286 -1.51 16.53 -5.90
N SER A 287 -2.36 17.55 -5.95
CA SER A 287 -3.76 17.41 -5.60
C SER A 287 -4.57 17.19 -6.88
N SER A 288 -5.56 16.31 -6.82
CA SER A 288 -6.50 16.12 -7.92
C SER A 288 -7.92 16.15 -7.40
N ARG A 289 -8.78 16.93 -8.03
CA ARG A 289 -10.21 16.99 -7.73
C ARG A 289 -10.98 16.49 -8.94
N SER A 290 -11.97 15.65 -8.73
CA SER A 290 -12.84 15.13 -9.80
C SER A 290 -14.28 15.17 -9.34
N PHE A 291 -15.19 15.34 -10.30
CA PHE A 291 -16.62 15.20 -10.07
C PHE A 291 -17.07 13.84 -10.59
N ARG A 292 -17.59 12.99 -9.69
CA ARG A 292 -18.08 11.66 -10.04
C ARG A 292 -19.58 11.69 -10.16
N PHE A 293 -20.11 11.05 -11.19
CA PHE A 293 -21.54 10.78 -11.37
C PHE A 293 -21.71 9.28 -11.61
N GLY A 294 -22.59 8.61 -10.88
CA GLY A 294 -22.80 7.17 -11.05
C GLY A 294 -23.53 6.51 -9.89
N LEU A 295 -23.85 5.24 -10.08
CA LEU A 295 -24.51 4.42 -9.07
C LEU A 295 -23.43 3.64 -8.29
N GLY A 296 -23.35 3.92 -7.00
CA GLY A 296 -22.48 3.17 -6.11
C GLY A 296 -22.50 3.68 -4.68
N LEU A 297 -21.91 2.87 -3.81
CA LEU A 297 -21.58 3.25 -2.43
C LEU A 297 -20.09 3.60 -2.46
N GLY A 298 -19.79 4.90 -2.36
CA GLY A 298 -18.42 5.37 -2.37
C GLY A 298 -18.34 6.77 -1.78
N GLY A 299 -17.64 6.95 -0.67
CA GLY A 299 -17.52 8.29 -0.09
C GLY A 299 -16.71 8.39 1.18
N GLU A 300 -15.91 7.37 1.46
CA GLU A 300 -15.02 7.37 2.60
C GLU A 300 -13.59 7.55 2.13
N THR A 301 -12.77 8.12 3.02
CA THR A 301 -11.36 8.37 2.78
C THR A 301 -10.68 7.06 2.36
N ALA A 302 -10.40 6.92 1.07
CA ALA A 302 -9.83 5.70 0.52
C ALA A 302 -8.33 5.92 0.30
N LEU A 303 -7.52 5.03 0.87
CA LEU A 303 -6.12 4.92 0.52
C LEU A 303 -6.02 4.11 -0.77
N PHE A 304 -5.16 4.53 -1.70
CA PHE A 304 -4.91 3.79 -2.93
C PHE A 304 -3.42 3.86 -3.32
N GLY A 305 -2.97 2.84 -4.03
CA GLY A 305 -1.72 2.82 -4.75
C GLY A 305 -1.98 3.08 -6.23
N ALA A 306 -1.06 3.75 -6.90
CA ALA A 306 -1.14 4.04 -8.32
C ALA A 306 0.17 3.62 -8.99
N PHE A 307 0.07 3.04 -10.18
CA PHE A 307 1.20 2.69 -11.01
C PHE A 307 0.99 3.35 -12.37
N MET A 308 1.99 4.07 -12.86
CA MET A 308 1.96 4.72 -14.17
C MET A 308 3.16 4.27 -14.98
N TRP A 309 2.99 4.07 -16.27
CA TRP A 309 4.06 3.72 -17.20
C TRP A 309 3.92 4.48 -18.50
N GLY A 310 5.03 4.63 -19.23
CA GLY A 310 5.09 5.43 -20.46
C GLY A 310 5.11 6.94 -20.20
N VAL A 311 5.57 7.39 -19.03
CA VAL A 311 5.61 8.80 -18.64
C VAL A 311 7.06 9.24 -18.40
N PRO A 312 7.77 9.69 -19.45
CA PRO A 312 9.20 10.00 -19.35
C PRO A 312 9.51 11.22 -18.49
N HIS A 313 8.58 12.18 -18.39
CA HIS A 313 8.76 13.41 -17.62
C HIS A 313 7.78 13.51 -16.45
N GLY A 314 8.27 13.98 -15.30
CA GLY A 314 7.42 14.24 -14.13
C GLY A 314 6.35 15.31 -14.39
N THR A 315 6.61 16.21 -15.35
CA THR A 315 5.68 17.24 -15.82
C THR A 315 4.43 16.67 -16.49
N ASP A 316 4.52 15.48 -17.07
CA ASP A 316 3.39 14.80 -17.70
C ASP A 316 2.52 14.01 -16.71
N VAL A 317 3.01 13.71 -15.51
CA VAL A 317 2.29 12.89 -14.51
C VAL A 317 0.89 13.43 -14.23
N PRO A 318 0.65 14.73 -13.97
CA PRO A 318 -0.70 15.23 -13.70
C PRO A 318 -1.62 15.17 -14.91
N ARG A 319 -1.08 15.42 -16.11
CA ARG A 319 -1.85 15.35 -17.36
C ARG A 319 -2.32 13.93 -17.62
N VAL A 320 -1.38 12.97 -17.56
CA VAL A 320 -1.68 11.55 -17.74
C VAL A 320 -2.64 11.05 -16.67
N TRP A 321 -2.44 11.43 -15.40
CA TRP A 321 -3.36 11.08 -14.32
C TRP A 321 -4.78 11.59 -14.60
N ARG A 322 -4.90 12.85 -15.02
CA ARG A 322 -6.18 13.47 -15.36
C ARG A 322 -6.88 12.72 -16.49
N GLU A 323 -6.17 12.45 -17.59
CA GLU A 323 -6.71 11.81 -18.79
C GLU A 323 -7.05 10.33 -18.60
N LYS A 324 -6.31 9.61 -17.74
CA LYS A 324 -6.38 8.15 -17.68
C LYS A 324 -6.99 7.59 -16.39
N ALA A 325 -6.94 8.32 -15.27
CA ALA A 325 -7.39 7.82 -13.97
C ALA A 325 -8.47 8.70 -13.33
N ALA A 326 -8.39 10.02 -13.51
CA ALA A 326 -9.33 10.96 -12.92
C ALA A 326 -10.49 11.36 -13.85
N SER A 327 -10.45 10.97 -15.13
CA SER A 327 -11.53 11.19 -16.09
C SER A 327 -11.92 9.88 -16.80
N GLY A 328 -13.17 9.82 -17.28
CA GLY A 328 -13.69 8.67 -18.01
C GLY A 328 -14.56 7.75 -17.15
N PHE A 329 -14.87 6.58 -17.71
CA PHE A 329 -15.62 5.54 -17.01
C PHE A 329 -14.70 4.72 -16.10
N ASP A 330 -15.07 4.61 -14.84
CA ASP A 330 -14.39 3.79 -13.86
C ASP A 330 -15.37 2.80 -13.21
N PHE A 331 -14.87 1.60 -12.90
CA PHE A 331 -15.63 0.56 -12.23
C PHE A 331 -14.88 0.17 -10.97
N ASP A 332 -15.32 0.71 -9.83
CA ASP A 332 -14.79 0.32 -8.55
C ASP A 332 -15.36 -1.08 -8.20
N LEU A 333 -14.47 -2.09 -8.22
CA LEU A 333 -14.68 -3.49 -7.82
C LEU A 333 -15.60 -4.39 -8.68
N SER A 334 -15.40 -4.44 -10.00
CA SER A 334 -15.66 -5.67 -10.77
C SER A 334 -14.64 -5.88 -11.89
N PHE A 335 -13.44 -6.33 -11.52
CA PHE A 335 -12.49 -6.83 -12.52
C PHE A 335 -13.09 -8.09 -13.16
N GLY A 336 -13.38 -8.04 -14.46
CA GLY A 336 -13.91 -9.18 -15.21
C GLY A 336 -13.11 -10.48 -14.98
N PRO A 337 -13.71 -11.66 -15.22
CA PRO A 337 -13.15 -12.96 -14.80
C PRO A 337 -11.68 -13.19 -15.19
N SER A 338 -11.25 -12.66 -16.34
CA SER A 338 -9.89 -12.76 -16.89
C SER A 338 -8.87 -11.83 -16.21
N VAL A 339 -9.21 -10.57 -15.91
CA VAL A 339 -8.34 -9.61 -15.22
C VAL A 339 -8.17 -10.01 -13.75
N SER A 340 -9.22 -10.58 -13.17
CA SER A 340 -9.23 -10.97 -11.76
C SER A 340 -8.17 -12.02 -11.41
N LYS A 341 -7.83 -12.97 -12.30
CA LYS A 341 -6.91 -14.07 -11.95
C LYS A 341 -5.44 -13.62 -11.88
N GLY A 342 -4.95 -12.88 -12.88
CA GLY A 342 -3.57 -12.39 -12.88
C GLY A 342 -3.35 -11.32 -11.81
N LEU A 343 -4.29 -10.38 -11.68
CA LEU A 343 -4.21 -9.36 -10.63
C LEU A 343 -4.40 -9.95 -9.22
N LYS A 344 -5.21 -11.00 -9.04
CA LYS A 344 -5.29 -11.71 -7.74
C LYS A 344 -3.94 -12.32 -7.35
N ASN A 345 -3.19 -12.90 -8.28
CA ASN A 345 -1.88 -13.47 -7.96
C ASN A 345 -0.87 -12.37 -7.58
N VAL A 346 -0.88 -11.26 -8.32
CA VAL A 346 -0.05 -10.08 -8.01
C VAL A 346 -0.44 -9.50 -6.64
N ILE A 347 -1.71 -9.22 -6.38
CA ILE A 347 -2.22 -8.70 -5.09
C ILE A 347 -1.95 -9.66 -3.93
N LYS A 348 -2.02 -10.98 -4.16
CA LYS A 348 -1.75 -12.00 -3.14
C LYS A 348 -0.26 -12.24 -2.89
N SER A 349 0.62 -11.75 -3.76
CA SER A 349 2.07 -11.90 -3.58
C SER A 349 2.54 -11.29 -2.25
N ALA A 350 3.54 -11.91 -1.63
CA ALA A 350 4.14 -11.39 -0.40
C ALA A 350 4.68 -9.96 -0.59
N GLY A 351 5.20 -9.65 -1.78
CA GLY A 351 5.64 -8.32 -2.19
C GLY A 351 4.50 -7.30 -2.14
N MET A 352 3.36 -7.56 -2.78
CA MET A 352 2.20 -6.65 -2.75
C MET A 352 1.61 -6.49 -1.35
N LYS A 353 1.62 -7.53 -0.50
CA LYS A 353 1.20 -7.38 0.90
C LYS A 353 2.14 -6.45 1.67
N GLN A 354 3.45 -6.56 1.47
CA GLN A 354 4.44 -5.67 2.10
C GLN A 354 4.34 -4.24 1.55
N ALA A 355 4.27 -4.08 0.23
CA ALA A 355 4.04 -2.78 -0.42
C ALA A 355 2.73 -2.15 0.07
N GLY A 356 1.63 -2.90 0.10
CA GLY A 356 0.35 -2.41 0.61
C GLY A 356 0.38 -2.04 2.09
N LYS A 357 1.12 -2.76 2.94
CA LYS A 357 1.36 -2.35 4.34
C LYS A 357 2.16 -1.04 4.41
N TYR A 358 3.19 -0.92 3.56
CA TYR A 358 4.05 0.24 3.53
C TYR A 358 3.37 1.50 2.99
N LEU A 359 2.69 1.39 1.84
CA LEU A 359 1.92 2.48 1.25
C LEU A 359 0.80 2.93 2.21
N ARG A 360 0.15 1.99 2.91
CA ARG A 360 -0.80 2.34 3.99
C ARG A 360 -0.13 3.11 5.13
N TRP A 361 1.04 2.68 5.59
CA TRP A 361 1.80 3.40 6.62
C TRP A 361 2.20 4.81 6.14
N ALA A 362 2.76 4.93 4.94
CA ALA A 362 3.21 6.20 4.37
C ALA A 362 2.04 7.18 4.19
N ALA A 363 0.91 6.70 3.68
CA ALA A 363 -0.29 7.51 3.52
C ALA A 363 -0.90 7.94 4.86
N LYS A 364 -0.97 7.03 5.86
CA LYS A 364 -1.43 7.38 7.22
C LYS A 364 -0.57 8.46 7.88
N GLN A 365 0.73 8.40 7.66
CA GLN A 365 1.69 9.35 8.22
C GLN A 365 1.86 10.62 7.36
N LYS A 366 1.18 10.70 6.21
CA LYS A 366 1.32 11.79 5.21
C LYS A 366 2.79 12.08 4.87
N VAL A 367 3.60 11.02 4.83
CA VAL A 367 5.04 11.13 4.60
C VAL A 367 5.26 11.52 3.14
N PRO A 368 6.05 12.56 2.83
CA PRO A 368 6.40 12.88 1.45
C PRO A 368 7.37 11.83 0.88
N PRO A 369 7.38 11.61 -0.44
CA PRO A 369 8.34 10.71 -1.11
C PRO A 369 9.80 10.88 -0.71
N SER A 370 10.23 12.12 -0.48
CA SER A 370 11.59 12.47 -0.09
C SER A 370 12.01 11.91 1.27
N ALA A 371 11.05 11.60 2.14
CA ALA A 371 11.28 11.06 3.48
C ALA A 371 11.06 9.54 3.56
N LEU A 372 10.89 8.87 2.41
CA LEU A 372 10.76 7.42 2.35
C LEU A 372 12.10 6.73 2.60
N ASP A 373 12.10 5.73 3.48
CA ASP A 373 13.26 4.87 3.75
C ASP A 373 13.75 4.18 2.46
N PRO A 374 15.06 4.28 2.12
CA PRO A 374 15.60 3.72 0.87
C PRO A 374 15.36 2.22 0.69
N ARG A 375 15.38 1.42 1.77
CA ARG A 375 15.13 -0.02 1.69
C ARG A 375 13.67 -0.31 1.38
N LYS A 376 12.76 0.49 1.92
CA LYS A 376 11.33 0.36 1.63
C LYS A 376 10.99 0.84 0.22
N LEU A 377 11.68 1.87 -0.27
CA LEU A 377 11.60 2.29 -1.67
C LEU A 377 12.04 1.16 -2.61
N GLU A 378 13.12 0.44 -2.28
CA GLU A 378 13.57 -0.71 -3.06
C GLU A 378 12.52 -1.84 -3.12
N THR A 379 11.81 -2.11 -2.02
CA THR A 379 10.68 -3.06 -2.01
C THR A 379 9.56 -2.59 -2.93
N LEU A 380 9.21 -1.31 -2.90
CA LEU A 380 8.21 -0.74 -3.81
C LEU A 380 8.63 -0.87 -5.28
N LYS A 381 9.91 -0.66 -5.58
CA LYS A 381 10.46 -0.81 -6.94
C LYS A 381 10.33 -2.24 -7.45
N ARG A 382 10.70 -3.24 -6.63
CA ARG A 382 10.51 -4.66 -6.99
C ARG A 382 9.05 -4.98 -7.26
N VAL A 383 8.16 -4.51 -6.41
CA VAL A 383 6.73 -4.74 -6.57
C VAL A 383 6.18 -4.06 -7.83
N ALA A 384 6.59 -2.83 -8.11
CA ALA A 384 6.18 -2.13 -9.33
C ALA A 384 6.68 -2.82 -10.59
N LYS A 385 7.92 -3.33 -10.56
CA LYS A 385 8.46 -4.16 -11.63
C LYS A 385 7.66 -5.46 -11.79
N ASP A 386 7.37 -6.16 -10.69
CA ASP A 386 6.54 -7.36 -10.71
C ASP A 386 5.12 -7.08 -11.25
N VAL A 387 4.49 -5.96 -10.87
CA VAL A 387 3.20 -5.53 -11.39
C VAL A 387 3.28 -5.26 -12.90
N ARG A 388 4.30 -4.52 -13.35
CA ARG A 388 4.55 -4.25 -14.77
C ARG A 388 4.74 -5.54 -15.57
N ASP A 389 5.51 -6.48 -15.04
CA ASP A 389 5.91 -7.69 -15.73
C ASP A 389 4.81 -8.78 -15.69
N ASN A 390 3.95 -8.79 -14.65
CA ASN A 390 2.98 -9.87 -14.41
C ASN A 390 1.49 -9.48 -14.51
N VAL A 391 1.13 -8.19 -14.60
CA VAL A 391 -0.26 -7.83 -14.90
C VAL A 391 -0.59 -8.36 -16.31
N PRO A 392 -1.61 -9.24 -16.43
CA PRO A 392 -1.72 -10.14 -17.57
C PRO A 392 -1.81 -9.41 -18.91
N THR A 393 -1.06 -9.97 -19.85
CA THR A 393 -0.99 -9.70 -21.30
C THR A 393 -2.33 -9.66 -22.04
N GLY A 394 -3.47 -9.96 -21.41
CA GLY A 394 -4.81 -9.74 -21.99
C GLY A 394 -5.26 -8.28 -21.98
N VAL A 395 -4.83 -7.50 -20.99
CA VAL A 395 -4.93 -6.03 -20.98
C VAL A 395 -3.70 -5.46 -21.70
N GLY A 396 -2.53 -6.07 -21.47
CA GLY A 396 -1.24 -5.65 -22.05
C GLY A 396 -1.06 -5.83 -23.56
N ARG A 397 -1.61 -6.83 -24.26
CA ARG A 397 -1.39 -7.01 -25.73
C ARG A 397 -2.29 -6.11 -26.59
N GLY A 398 -3.50 -5.81 -26.14
CA GLY A 398 -4.31 -4.73 -26.75
C GLY A 398 -3.69 -3.35 -26.53
N LEU A 399 -2.92 -3.19 -25.44
CA LEU A 399 -2.29 -1.93 -25.03
C LEU A 399 -0.82 -1.76 -25.46
N GLN A 400 -0.06 -2.84 -25.71
CA GLN A 400 1.31 -2.81 -26.23
C GLN A 400 1.35 -2.69 -27.76
N SER A 401 0.30 -3.16 -28.45
CA SER A 401 0.19 -3.01 -29.91
C SER A 401 -0.16 -1.59 -30.36
N GLN A 402 -0.50 -0.69 -29.43
CA GLN A 402 -0.82 0.72 -29.72
C GLN A 402 0.37 1.68 -29.54
N GLY A 403 1.59 1.21 -29.28
CA GLY A 403 2.73 2.10 -29.03
C GLY A 403 2.74 2.65 -27.60
N ALA A 404 3.78 3.41 -27.26
CA ALA A 404 4.17 3.86 -25.92
C ALA A 404 3.18 4.82 -25.22
N HIS A 405 1.89 4.47 -25.15
CA HIS A 405 0.89 5.32 -24.55
C HIS A 405 0.92 5.26 -23.02
N PRO A 406 0.82 6.42 -22.35
CA PRO A 406 0.72 6.49 -20.91
C PRO A 406 -0.48 5.71 -20.38
N GLN A 407 -0.27 4.95 -19.31
CA GLN A 407 -1.30 4.14 -18.65
C GLN A 407 -1.22 4.30 -17.14
N VAL A 408 -2.34 4.08 -16.47
CA VAL A 408 -2.45 4.18 -15.01
C VAL A 408 -3.25 2.98 -14.48
N LEU A 409 -2.71 2.31 -13.47
CA LEU A 409 -3.41 1.30 -12.68
C LEU A 409 -3.56 1.80 -11.24
N VAL A 410 -4.80 1.87 -10.77
CA VAL A 410 -5.13 2.23 -9.39
C VAL A 410 -5.53 0.98 -8.64
N ILE A 411 -4.94 0.78 -7.46
CA ILE A 411 -5.20 -0.36 -6.58
C ILE A 411 -5.68 0.20 -5.23
N PRO A 412 -6.92 -0.11 -4.80
CA PRO A 412 -7.40 0.32 -3.49
C PRO A 412 -6.60 -0.37 -2.37
N LEU A 413 -6.22 0.39 -1.34
CA LEU A 413 -5.38 -0.01 -0.22
C LEU A 413 -6.09 0.19 1.12
N GLY A 414 -7.26 -0.39 1.34
CA GLY A 414 -7.96 -0.23 2.61
C GLY A 414 -9.34 -0.88 2.68
N ALA A 415 -10.00 -0.68 3.82
CA ALA A 415 -11.36 -1.14 4.08
C ALA A 415 -12.44 -0.20 3.51
N GLY A 416 -12.05 0.88 2.83
CA GLY A 416 -12.98 1.76 2.13
C GLY A 416 -13.62 0.98 0.98
N LEU A 417 -14.87 0.60 1.16
CA LEU A 417 -15.66 -0.07 0.15
C LEU A 417 -16.10 1.00 -0.87
N GLN A 418 -15.37 1.12 -1.98
CA GLN A 418 -15.89 1.78 -3.18
C GLN A 418 -16.39 0.67 -4.09
N VAL A 419 -17.71 0.53 -4.23
CA VAL A 419 -18.32 -0.38 -5.20
C VAL A 419 -19.30 0.43 -6.02
N GLY A 420 -19.03 0.56 -7.32
CA GLY A 420 -19.86 1.37 -8.20
C GLY A 420 -19.30 1.52 -9.60
N ALA A 421 -20.18 1.93 -10.52
CA ALA A 421 -19.81 2.38 -11.85
C ALA A 421 -19.91 3.90 -11.87
N TRP A 422 -18.80 4.57 -12.18
CA TRP A 422 -18.66 6.02 -12.09
C TRP A 422 -18.23 6.60 -13.42
N LEU A 423 -18.94 7.62 -13.87
CA LEU A 423 -18.42 8.57 -14.85
C LEU A 423 -17.69 9.67 -14.08
N LYS A 424 -16.37 9.74 -14.23
CA LYS A 424 -15.55 10.82 -13.71
C LYS A 424 -15.48 11.93 -14.73
N SER A 425 -16.00 13.10 -14.37
CA SER A 425 -16.01 14.31 -15.19
C SER A 425 -15.28 15.45 -14.46
N PHE A 426 -14.82 16.44 -15.21
CA PHE A 426 -14.22 17.67 -14.68
C PHE A 426 -13.08 17.42 -13.66
N ALA A 427 -12.08 16.63 -14.07
CA ALA A 427 -10.90 16.44 -13.26
C ALA A 427 -9.92 17.62 -13.40
N THR A 428 -9.58 18.24 -12.27
CA THR A 428 -8.44 19.16 -12.18
C THR A 428 -7.33 18.46 -11.41
N SER A 429 -6.09 18.64 -11.85
CA SER A 429 -4.91 18.14 -11.16
C SER A 429 -3.88 19.25 -11.11
N GLN A 430 -3.44 19.59 -9.90
CA GLN A 430 -2.49 20.66 -9.62
C GLN A 430 -1.28 20.06 -8.90
N VAL A 431 -0.09 20.26 -9.45
CA VAL A 431 1.15 19.92 -8.76
C VAL A 431 1.35 20.87 -7.60
N THR A 432 1.51 20.31 -6.41
CA THR A 432 1.77 21.08 -5.20
C THR A 432 3.26 21.11 -4.87
N ASP A 433 3.99 20.07 -5.27
CA ASP A 433 5.43 19.95 -4.99
C ASP A 433 6.07 18.92 -5.93
N PHE A 434 7.31 19.11 -6.37
CA PHE A 434 7.97 18.17 -7.27
C PHE A 434 9.50 18.29 -7.30
N ARG A 435 10.18 17.21 -7.68
CA ARG A 435 11.61 17.18 -7.98
C ARG A 435 11.82 16.59 -9.37
N SER A 436 11.94 17.46 -10.39
CA SER A 436 12.19 17.05 -11.79
C SER A 436 13.68 17.06 -12.13
N CYS A 437 14.00 16.64 -13.36
CA CYS A 437 15.34 16.71 -13.95
C CYS A 437 15.75 18.13 -14.43
N GLY A 438 15.14 19.18 -13.86
CA GLY A 438 15.42 20.57 -14.25
C GLY A 438 14.50 21.11 -15.34
N CYS A 439 13.52 20.33 -15.83
CA CYS A 439 12.48 20.82 -16.71
C CYS A 439 11.67 21.93 -15.99
N PRO A 440 11.57 23.15 -16.54
CA PRO A 440 10.72 24.18 -16.00
C PRO A 440 9.27 23.72 -16.07
N TRP A 441 8.50 23.99 -15.01
CA TRP A 441 7.07 23.69 -15.03
C TRP A 441 6.38 24.60 -16.05
N PRO A 442 5.58 24.08 -17.00
CA PRO A 442 4.75 24.93 -17.84
C PRO A 442 3.77 25.66 -16.93
N ARG A 443 3.89 26.99 -16.86
CA ARG A 443 3.06 27.85 -16.00
C ARG A 443 1.59 27.77 -16.39
#